data_AF-A0AA96MPF5-F1
#
_entry.id   AF-A0AA96MPF5-F1
#
_cell.length_a   1.000
_cell.length_b   1.000
_cell.length_c   1.000
_cell.angle_alpha   90.00
_cell.angle_beta   90.00
_cell.angle_gamma   90.00
#
_symmetry.space_group_name_H-M   'P 1'
#
loop_
_entity.id
_entity.type
_entity.pdbx_description
1 polymer ?
#
loop_
_entity_poly.entity_id
_entity_poly.type
_entity_poly.pdbx_seq_one_letter_code
_entity_poly.pdbx_strand_id
1 'polypeptide(L)' 'MDKNQNLTSFQELTTTELNQITGGGWWFDSILSILTSDSSNQANRYGNHQQM' A
#
# COMPACT_ATOMS: atom_id res chain seq x y z
N MET A 1 -20.75 9.29 44.33
CA MET A 1 -20.61 8.33 43.24
C MET A 1 -19.13 8.23 42.94
N ASP A 2 -18.45 7.24 43.52
CA ASP A 2 -17.06 6.92 43.19
C ASP A 2 -17.05 6.18 41.87
N LYS A 3 -17.04 6.93 40.77
CA LYS A 3 -17.02 6.32 39.44
C LYS A 3 -16.11 7.09 38.50
N ASN A 4 -14.86 7.26 38.92
CA ASN A 4 -13.76 7.52 37.99
C ASN A 4 -13.31 6.18 37.39
N GLN A 5 -14.25 5.47 36.76
CA GLN A 5 -13.95 4.30 35.95
C GLN A 5 -13.39 4.85 34.66
N ASN A 6 -12.06 4.85 34.54
CA ASN A 6 -11.36 5.17 33.31
C ASN A 6 -11.98 4.32 32.19
N LEU A 7 -12.77 4.95 31.33
CA LEU A 7 -13.65 4.23 30.40
C LEU A 7 -12.86 3.44 29.35
N THR A 8 -11.58 3.72 29.16
CA THR A 8 -10.77 3.04 28.15
C THR A 8 -9.28 3.18 28.45
N SER A 9 -8.73 2.26 29.23
CA SER A 9 -7.28 1.99 29.18
C SER A 9 -7.01 1.19 27.90
N PHE A 10 -6.84 1.88 26.78
CA PHE A 10 -6.38 1.23 25.56
C PHE A 10 -4.88 0.97 25.66
N GLN A 11 -4.49 -0.23 25.23
CA GLN A 11 -3.08 -0.55 25.01
C GLN A 11 -2.55 0.37 23.92
N GLU A 12 -1.53 1.17 24.22
CA GLU A 12 -0.83 1.95 23.21
C GLU A 12 -0.04 0.98 22.31
N LEU A 13 -0.27 1.08 21.00
CA LEU A 13 0.38 0.20 20.03
C LEU A 13 1.82 0.64 19.80
N THR A 14 2.72 -0.34 19.75
CA THR A 14 4.09 -0.11 19.32
C THR A 14 4.14 0.22 17.82
N THR A 15 5.21 0.89 17.39
CA THR A 15 5.46 1.17 15.96
C THR A 15 5.45 -0.11 15.12
N THR A 16 5.90 -1.23 15.68
CA THR A 16 5.91 -2.53 15.01
C THR A 16 4.49 -3.06 14.79
N GLU A 17 3.63 -3.01 15.81
CA GLU A 17 2.23 -3.45 15.71
C GLU A 17 1.44 -2.55 14.74
N LEU A 18 1.69 -1.24 14.79
CA LEU A 18 1.13 -0.31 13.81
C LEU A 18 1.57 -0.66 12.39
N ASN A 19 2.86 -0.94 12.17
CA ASN A 19 3.37 -1.33 10.85
C ASN A 19 2.80 -2.66 10.35
N GLN A 20 2.41 -3.58 11.24
CA GLN A 20 1.73 -4.82 10.86
C GLN A 20 0.28 -4.56 10.44
N ILE A 21 -0.43 -3.65 11.13
CA ILE A 21 -1.82 -3.30 10.83
C ILE A 21 -1.92 -2.44 9.56
N THR A 22 -1.09 -1.41 9.45
CA THR A 22 -1.08 -0.50 8.30
C THR A 22 -0.35 -1.08 7.11
N GLY A 23 0.38 -2.17 7.33
CA GLY A 23 1.25 -2.78 6.35
C GLY A 23 2.51 -1.98 6.00
N GLY A 24 2.90 -1.00 6.81
CA GLY A 24 4.18 -0.31 6.67
C GLY A 24 4.52 0.06 5.22
N GLY A 25 5.71 -0.34 4.75
CA GLY A 25 6.18 -0.06 3.39
C GLY A 25 5.66 -0.99 2.29
N TRP A 26 5.09 -2.16 2.60
CA TRP A 26 4.79 -3.16 1.56
C TRP A 26 3.63 -2.75 0.64
N TRP A 27 2.72 -1.90 1.11
CA TRP A 27 1.69 -1.31 0.25
C TRP A 27 2.26 -0.36 -0.80
N PHE A 28 3.27 0.44 -0.43
CA PHE A 28 3.90 1.36 -1.37
C PHE A 28 4.56 0.59 -2.52
N ASP A 29 5.32 -0.46 -2.18
CA ASP A 29 5.97 -1.32 -3.17
C ASP A 29 4.95 -2.09 -4.03
N SER A 30 3.85 -2.56 -3.43
CA SER A 30 2.78 -3.26 -4.14
C SER A 30 2.04 -2.34 -5.12
N ILE A 31 1.70 -1.12 -4.70
CA ILE A 31 1.04 -0.12 -5.55
C ILE A 31 1.99 0.30 -6.67
N LEU A 32 3.26 0.56 -6.36
CA LEU A 32 4.28 0.92 -7.35
C LEU A 32 4.45 -0.21 -8.38
N SER A 33 4.49 -1.47 -7.95
CA SER A 33 4.56 -2.63 -8.84
C SER A 33 3.35 -2.71 -9.76
N ILE A 34 2.13 -2.53 -9.26
CA ILE A 34 0.91 -2.54 -10.08
C ILE A 34 0.93 -1.42 -11.12
N LEU A 35 1.29 -0.20 -10.71
CA LEU A 35 1.32 0.97 -11.59
C LEU A 35 2.40 0.87 -12.68
N THR A 36 3.52 0.21 -12.39
CA THR A 36 4.64 0.10 -13.33
C THR A 36 4.53 -1.13 -14.24
N SER A 37 3.84 -2.18 -13.81
CA SER A 37 3.68 -3.43 -14.57
C SER A 37 2.94 -3.24 -15.90
N ASP A 38 2.07 -2.23 -16.02
CA ASP A 38 1.29 -1.94 -17.24
C ASP A 38 2.14 -1.30 -18.37
N SER A 39 3.35 -0.84 -18.08
CA SER A 39 4.20 -0.08 -19.02
C SER A 39 4.96 -0.95 -20.03
N SER A 40 5.13 -2.24 -19.73
CA SER A 40 6.05 -3.13 -20.47
C SER A 40 5.46 -3.71 -21.76
N ASN A 41 4.14 -3.61 -21.97
CA ASN A 41 3.46 -4.15 -23.15
C ASN A 41 3.25 -3.15 -24.31
N GLN A 42 3.77 -1.92 -24.20
CA GLN A 42 3.56 -0.85 -25.20
C GLN A 42 4.69 -0.73 -26.25
N ALA A 43 5.83 -1.41 -26.06
CA ALA A 43 7.00 -1.26 -26.94
C ALA A 43 6.87 -1.96 -28.32
N ASN A 44 5.90 -2.86 -28.51
CA ASN A 44 5.74 -3.63 -29.77
C ASN A 44 4.56 -3.20 -30.67
N ARG A 45 3.81 -2.14 -30.31
CA ARG A 45 2.57 -1.77 -31.05
C ARG A 45 2.73 -0.64 -32.07
N TYR A 46 3.91 -0.03 -32.17
CA TYR A 46 4.16 1.09 -33.09
C TYR A 46 5.04 0.74 -34.31
N GLY A 47 5.54 -0.51 -34.41
CA GLY A 47 6.46 -0.92 -35.46
C GLY A 47 5.83 -1.44 -36.76
N ASN A 48 4.49 -1.50 -36.88
CA ASN A 48 3.84 -2.25 -37.97
C ASN A 48 2.92 -1.43 -38.89
N HIS A 49 3.08 -0.10 -38.93
CA HIS A 49 2.26 0.78 -39.80
C HIS A 49 3.06 1.49 -40.91
N GLN A 50 4.30 1.08 -41.20
CA GLN A 50 5.14 1.73 -42.23
C GLN A 50 5.55 0.81 -43.39
N GLN A 51 4.84 -0.29 -43.61
CA GLN A 51 5.05 -1.15 -44.79
C GLN A 51 3.73 -1.37 -45.52
N MET A 52 3.22 -0.32 -46.16
CA MET A 52 2.40 -0.37 -47.38
C MET A 52 2.61 0.92 -48.18
#